data_AF-A0A934U3M5-F1
#
_entry.id   AF-A0A934U3M5-F1
#
_cell.length_a   1.000
_cell.length_b   1.000
_cell.length_c   1.000
_cell.angle_alpha   90.00
_cell.angle_beta   90.00
_cell.angle_gamma   90.00
#
_symmetry.space_group_name_H-M   'P 1'
#
loop_
_entity.id
_entity.type
_entity.pdbx_description
1 polymer ?
#
loop_
_entity_poly.entity_id
_entity_poly.type
_entity_poly.pdbx_seq_one_letter_code
_entity_poly.pdbx_strand_id
1 'polypeptide(L)'
;MTKQPRYRFRSLAFALGTVVALAPFTAVGNASAEPTDYGNGCAVYPDDRAATIDALRFKCSVEQQDEIYVSAAAGSTPRGVTSGWVTRPAIMAAMAPPLWIGKTFYTGSNGGHLQNRITGAGIEGWVADVYLGTSKVDNEPAWILNYAPSPTPPLLDEIREVSPGVWFGLSWWRDPAISPLLLAFVVS
;
A
#
# COMPACT_ATOMS: atom_id res chain seq x y z
N MET A 1 -11.50 94.67 -14.82
CA MET A 1 -12.53 93.88 -14.12
C MET A 1 -11.84 92.80 -13.30
N THR A 2 -12.10 92.82 -11.99
CA THR A 2 -11.98 91.71 -11.01
C THR A 2 -10.64 90.97 -10.83
N LYS A 3 -9.89 91.38 -9.78
CA LYS A 3 -8.91 90.54 -9.05
C LYS A 3 -9.65 89.44 -8.28
N GLN A 4 -9.11 88.21 -8.24
CA GLN A 4 -9.38 87.18 -7.23
C GLN A 4 -8.18 86.21 -7.11
N PRO A 5 -8.01 85.52 -5.96
CA PRO A 5 -6.70 85.37 -5.31
C PRO A 5 -6.02 84.01 -5.49
N ARG A 6 -4.70 84.01 -5.30
CA ARG A 6 -3.83 82.83 -5.27
C ARG A 6 -4.06 82.01 -3.99
N TYR A 7 -4.69 80.84 -4.10
CA TYR A 7 -4.73 79.84 -3.03
C TYR A 7 -3.48 78.95 -3.09
N ARG A 8 -2.69 78.97 -2.02
CA ARG A 8 -1.58 78.05 -1.78
C ARG A 8 -2.14 76.71 -1.33
N PHE A 9 -2.01 75.69 -2.17
CA PHE A 9 -2.22 74.30 -1.76
C PHE A 9 -1.01 73.81 -0.96
N ARG A 10 -1.23 73.47 0.32
CA ARG A 10 -0.28 72.72 1.16
C ARG A 10 -0.44 71.23 0.84
N SER A 11 0.61 70.60 0.34
CA SER A 11 0.67 69.15 0.19
C SER A 11 0.74 68.48 1.56
N LEU A 12 -0.26 67.68 1.92
CA LEU A 12 -0.14 66.68 3.00
C LEU A 12 0.29 65.36 2.36
N ALA A 13 1.51 64.92 2.67
CA ALA A 13 1.97 63.58 2.36
C ALA A 13 1.39 62.61 3.41
N PHE A 14 0.50 61.70 3.00
CA PHE A 14 0.12 60.54 3.79
C PHE A 14 1.16 59.44 3.57
N ALA A 15 1.99 59.17 4.58
CA ALA A 15 2.83 57.99 4.60
C ALA A 15 1.96 56.77 4.96
N LEU A 16 1.73 55.88 3.98
CA LEU A 16 1.18 54.55 4.23
C LEU A 16 2.29 53.70 4.86
N GLY A 17 2.21 53.47 6.17
CA GLY A 17 3.04 52.49 6.87
C GLY A 17 2.51 51.08 6.60
N THR A 18 3.23 50.29 5.82
CA THR A 18 2.98 48.86 5.64
C THR A 18 3.48 48.11 6.87
N VAL A 19 2.57 47.68 7.74
CA VAL A 19 2.88 46.72 8.81
C VAL A 19 2.89 45.33 8.18
N VAL A 20 4.08 44.80 7.90
CA VAL A 20 4.26 43.40 7.54
C VAL A 20 4.20 42.59 8.82
N ALA A 21 3.05 41.94 9.08
CA ALA A 21 2.92 40.98 10.14
C ALA A 21 3.68 39.70 9.77
N LEU A 22 4.87 39.51 10.37
CA LEU A 22 5.58 38.24 10.35
C LEU A 22 4.80 37.24 11.21
N ALA A 23 3.90 36.47 10.59
CA ALA A 23 3.33 35.30 11.22
C ALA A 23 4.41 34.20 11.33
N PRO A 24 4.60 33.56 12.49
CA PRO A 24 5.51 32.43 12.59
C PRO A 24 4.94 31.27 11.76
N PHE A 25 5.65 30.87 10.71
CA PHE A 25 5.42 29.59 10.06
C PHE A 25 5.81 28.49 11.04
N THR A 26 4.83 27.96 11.78
CA THR A 26 4.99 26.67 12.45
C THR A 26 5.11 25.62 11.37
N ALA A 27 6.32 25.11 11.12
CA ALA A 27 6.50 23.90 10.34
C ALA A 27 5.71 22.79 11.05
N VAL A 28 4.60 22.38 10.47
CA VAL A 28 3.90 21.16 10.86
C VAL A 28 4.84 20.04 10.45
N GLY A 29 5.69 19.59 11.38
CA GLY A 29 6.40 18.33 11.20
C GLY A 29 5.34 17.24 11.08
N ASN A 30 5.36 16.48 9.99
CA ASN A 30 4.57 15.26 9.91
C ASN A 30 5.02 14.37 11.07
N ALA A 31 4.22 14.28 12.13
CA ALA A 31 4.45 13.27 13.16
C ALA A 31 4.38 11.91 12.45
N SER A 32 5.50 11.18 12.45
CA SER A 32 5.55 9.82 11.95
C SER A 32 4.51 8.99 12.70
N ALA A 33 3.75 8.18 11.97
CA ALA A 33 2.79 7.31 12.63
C ALA A 33 3.56 6.21 13.39
N GLU A 34 3.19 6.00 14.66
CA GLU A 34 3.85 5.02 15.51
C GLU A 34 3.68 3.60 14.93
N PRO A 35 4.71 2.74 14.98
CA PRO A 35 4.59 1.35 14.55
C PRO A 35 3.53 0.60 15.36
N THR A 36 2.75 -0.24 14.69
CA THR A 36 1.86 -1.18 15.38
C THR A 36 2.67 -2.42 15.78
N ASP A 37 2.87 -2.59 17.09
CA ASP A 37 3.63 -3.70 17.67
C ASP A 37 2.73 -4.93 17.90
N TYR A 38 3.14 -6.07 17.37
CA TYR A 38 2.49 -7.38 17.55
C TYR A 38 3.28 -8.29 18.50
N GLY A 39 4.35 -7.78 19.11
CA GLY A 39 5.20 -8.47 20.08
C GLY A 39 6.35 -9.27 19.45
N ASN A 40 7.33 -9.63 20.28
CA ASN A 40 8.50 -10.44 19.89
C ASN A 40 9.29 -9.90 18.67
N GLY A 41 9.25 -8.58 18.45
CA GLY A 41 9.91 -7.92 17.33
C GLY A 41 9.13 -7.94 16.01
N CYS A 42 7.92 -8.50 15.98
CA CYS A 42 6.98 -8.34 14.87
C CYS A 42 6.26 -6.99 15.00
N ALA A 43 6.39 -6.13 13.99
CA ALA A 43 5.71 -4.85 13.96
C ALA A 43 5.44 -4.41 12.52
N VAL A 44 4.41 -3.58 12.35
CA VAL A 44 4.05 -2.94 11.08
C VAL A 44 4.40 -1.45 11.17
N TYR A 45 5.17 -0.97 10.21
CA TYR A 45 5.71 0.38 10.17
C TYR A 45 5.02 1.18 9.05
N PRO A 46 4.15 2.16 9.38
CA PRO A 46 3.36 2.88 8.38
C PRO A 46 4.22 3.75 7.46
N ASP A 47 5.36 4.23 7.94
CA ASP A 47 6.28 5.10 7.20
C ASP A 47 7.55 4.36 6.71
N ASP A 48 7.66 3.04 6.96
CA ASP A 48 8.80 2.22 6.55
C ASP A 48 8.33 0.87 5.97
N ARG A 49 8.18 0.86 4.64
CA ARG A 49 7.77 -0.32 3.90
C ARG A 49 8.79 -1.46 4.01
N ALA A 50 10.08 -1.14 4.00
CA ALA A 50 11.13 -2.14 4.06
C ALA A 50 11.14 -2.83 5.42
N ALA A 51 11.04 -2.06 6.52
CA ALA A 51 10.94 -2.61 7.86
C ALA A 51 9.69 -3.48 8.05
N THR A 52 8.55 -3.08 7.47
CA THR A 52 7.31 -3.89 7.48
C THR A 52 7.53 -5.22 6.75
N ILE A 53 8.12 -5.19 5.55
CA ILE A 53 8.41 -6.41 4.77
C ILE A 53 9.38 -7.32 5.53
N ASP A 54 10.43 -6.77 6.12
CA ASP A 54 11.41 -7.55 6.88
C ASP A 54 10.80 -8.17 8.15
N ALA A 55 9.92 -7.45 8.85
CA ALA A 55 9.19 -7.98 9.97
C ALA A 55 8.30 -9.17 9.55
N LEU A 56 7.48 -8.99 8.50
CA LEU A 56 6.61 -10.04 7.96
C LEU A 56 7.38 -11.29 7.52
N ARG A 57 8.59 -11.12 6.97
CA ARG A 57 9.40 -12.23 6.45
C ARG A 57 10.16 -12.98 7.53
N PHE A 58 10.67 -12.27 8.53
CA PHE A 58 11.73 -12.80 9.39
C PHE A 58 11.46 -12.71 10.88
N LYS A 59 10.43 -11.96 11.30
CA LYS A 59 10.15 -11.72 12.73
C LYS A 59 8.77 -12.19 13.15
N CYS A 60 7.77 -12.00 12.30
CA CYS A 60 6.39 -12.35 12.60
C CYS A 60 6.15 -13.86 12.53
N SER A 61 5.57 -14.42 13.59
CA SER A 61 5.07 -15.79 13.62
C SER A 61 3.87 -15.96 12.67
N VAL A 62 3.43 -17.20 12.48
CA VAL A 62 2.23 -17.49 11.67
C VAL A 62 1.01 -16.80 12.26
N GLU A 63 0.84 -16.90 13.57
CA GLU A 63 -0.30 -16.32 14.30
C GLU A 63 -0.28 -14.79 14.22
N GLN A 64 0.89 -14.18 14.32
CA GLN A 64 1.04 -12.72 14.18
C GLN A 64 0.76 -12.27 12.73
N GLN A 65 1.21 -13.03 11.73
CA GLN A 65 0.87 -12.75 10.32
C GLN A 65 -0.65 -12.86 10.08
N ASP A 66 -1.31 -13.85 10.69
CA ASP A 66 -2.76 -14.02 10.59
C ASP A 66 -3.49 -12.87 11.30
N GLU A 67 -3.02 -12.44 12.48
CA GLU A 67 -3.55 -11.28 13.21
C GLU A 67 -3.41 -9.97 12.42
N ILE A 68 -2.23 -9.75 11.81
CA ILE A 68 -1.98 -8.62 10.92
C ILE A 68 -2.96 -8.63 9.74
N TYR A 69 -3.18 -9.79 9.12
CA TYR A 69 -4.11 -9.91 8.00
C TYR A 69 -5.55 -9.58 8.38
N VAL A 70 -6.07 -10.18 9.46
CA VAL A 70 -7.47 -9.96 9.89
C VAL A 70 -7.72 -8.55 10.41
N SER A 71 -6.69 -7.88 10.94
CA SER A 71 -6.78 -6.50 11.42
C SER A 71 -6.72 -5.47 10.30
N ALA A 72 -6.25 -5.84 9.11
CA ALA A 72 -6.10 -4.94 7.98
C ALA A 72 -7.43 -4.73 7.24
N ALA A 73 -7.57 -3.56 6.61
CA ALA A 73 -8.61 -3.31 5.61
C ALA A 73 -8.12 -3.76 4.23
N ALA A 74 -9.04 -3.95 3.27
CA ALA A 74 -8.68 -4.19 1.87
C ALA A 74 -7.69 -3.12 1.33
N GLY A 75 -7.89 -1.87 1.76
CA GLY A 75 -7.06 -0.74 1.38
C GLY A 75 -7.20 -0.34 -0.09
N SER A 76 -6.24 0.45 -0.55
CA SER A 76 -6.16 0.84 -1.95
C SER A 76 -5.83 -0.34 -2.85
N THR A 77 -6.37 -0.35 -4.08
CA THR A 77 -5.99 -1.38 -5.06
C THR A 77 -4.51 -1.20 -5.43
N PRO A 78 -3.66 -2.25 -5.34
CA PRO A 78 -2.26 -2.15 -5.76
C PRO A 78 -2.18 -1.81 -7.25
N ARG A 79 -1.17 -1.03 -7.66
CA ARG A 79 -0.97 -0.59 -9.05
C ARG A 79 0.49 -0.69 -9.49
N GLY A 80 0.69 -0.97 -10.77
CA GLY A 80 2.01 -0.97 -11.38
C GLY A 80 2.85 -2.17 -10.99
N VAL A 81 4.17 -2.03 -11.18
CA VAL A 81 5.15 -3.10 -10.92
C VAL A 81 5.42 -3.17 -9.42
N THR A 82 5.27 -4.36 -8.84
CA THR A 82 5.61 -4.65 -7.45
C THR A 82 6.74 -5.65 -7.35
N SER A 83 7.45 -5.59 -6.22
CA SER A 83 8.29 -6.68 -5.74
C SER A 83 7.48 -7.58 -4.81
N GLY A 84 7.88 -8.84 -4.67
CA GLY A 84 7.17 -9.78 -3.81
C GLY A 84 8.05 -10.80 -3.12
N TRP A 85 7.59 -11.25 -1.95
CA TRP A 85 8.24 -12.30 -1.15
C TRP A 85 7.21 -13.26 -0.59
N VAL A 86 7.47 -14.57 -0.66
CA VAL A 86 6.72 -15.56 0.12
C VAL A 86 7.21 -15.50 1.57
N THR A 87 6.31 -15.40 2.53
CA THR A 87 6.63 -15.28 3.96
C THR A 87 6.49 -16.61 4.69
N ARG A 88 5.54 -17.46 4.28
CA ARG A 88 5.34 -18.81 4.83
C ARG A 88 4.66 -19.74 3.83
N PRO A 89 4.86 -21.06 3.94
CA PRO A 89 5.79 -21.76 4.83
C PRO A 89 7.26 -21.55 4.42
N ALA A 90 8.20 -21.77 5.36
CA ALA A 90 9.63 -21.49 5.16
C ALA A 90 10.23 -22.19 3.92
N ILE A 91 9.78 -23.41 3.61
CA ILE A 91 10.23 -24.14 2.42
C ILE A 91 9.86 -23.41 1.12
N MET A 92 8.65 -22.85 1.03
CA MET A 92 8.24 -22.06 -0.14
C MET A 92 8.91 -20.69 -0.16
N ALA A 93 9.10 -20.07 1.00
CA ALA A 93 9.88 -18.83 1.10
C ALA A 93 11.31 -18.99 0.54
N ALA A 94 11.94 -20.13 0.79
CA ALA A 94 13.27 -20.44 0.28
C ALA A 94 13.29 -20.74 -1.24
N MET A 95 12.23 -21.35 -1.77
CA MET A 95 12.18 -21.81 -3.17
C MET A 95 11.55 -20.80 -4.14
N ALA A 96 10.80 -19.81 -3.65
CA ALA A 96 10.08 -18.85 -4.49
C ALA A 96 10.96 -17.88 -5.30
N PRO A 97 12.08 -17.30 -4.78
CA PRO A 97 12.82 -16.25 -5.48
C PRO A 97 13.25 -16.55 -6.93
N PRO A 98 13.70 -17.77 -7.31
CA PRO A 98 14.00 -18.08 -8.70
C PRO A 98 12.76 -18.19 -9.61
N LEU A 99 11.56 -18.36 -9.05
CA LEU A 99 10.32 -18.63 -9.77
C LEU A 99 9.38 -17.43 -9.82
N TRP A 100 9.42 -16.56 -8.82
CA TRP A 100 8.49 -15.46 -8.64
C TRP A 100 9.15 -14.29 -7.91
N ILE A 101 9.02 -13.09 -8.47
CA ILE A 101 9.66 -11.87 -7.94
C ILE A 101 8.67 -10.73 -7.67
N GLY A 102 7.38 -10.96 -7.87
CA GLY A 102 6.34 -9.95 -7.68
C GLY A 102 5.25 -10.03 -8.74
N LYS A 103 4.54 -8.91 -8.93
CA LYS A 103 3.39 -8.83 -9.83
C LYS A 103 3.41 -7.48 -10.57
N THR A 104 2.72 -7.41 -11.70
CA THR A 104 2.37 -6.15 -12.36
C THR A 104 0.86 -6.00 -12.30
N PHE A 105 0.38 -4.95 -11.65
CA PHE A 105 -1.03 -4.66 -11.48
C PHE A 105 -1.51 -3.63 -12.50
N TYR A 106 -2.47 -4.04 -13.32
CA TYR A 106 -3.15 -3.24 -14.33
C TYR A 106 -4.56 -2.86 -13.83
N THR A 107 -4.60 -2.05 -12.77
CA THR A 107 -5.81 -1.83 -11.96
C THR A 107 -6.16 -0.35 -11.79
N GLY A 108 -7.47 -0.09 -11.72
CA GLY A 108 -8.05 1.21 -11.37
C GLY A 108 -8.50 1.26 -9.91
N SER A 109 -9.50 2.08 -9.58
CA SER A 109 -10.12 2.10 -8.24
C SER A 109 -11.01 0.88 -7.97
N ASN A 110 -11.48 0.23 -9.02
CA ASN A 110 -12.50 -0.82 -8.96
C ASN A 110 -11.92 -2.21 -9.28
N GLY A 111 -10.60 -2.40 -9.18
CA GLY A 111 -9.93 -3.61 -9.63
C GLY A 111 -9.39 -3.53 -11.06
N GLY A 112 -9.25 -4.67 -11.73
CA GLY A 112 -8.63 -4.81 -13.05
C GLY A 112 -8.08 -6.22 -13.23
N HIS A 113 -6.84 -6.32 -13.71
CA HIS A 113 -6.13 -7.60 -13.76
C HIS A 113 -4.68 -7.41 -13.33
N LEU A 114 -3.97 -8.52 -13.14
CA LEU A 114 -2.53 -8.54 -12.93
C LEU A 114 -1.89 -9.65 -13.73
N GLN A 115 -0.57 -9.57 -13.80
CA GLN A 115 0.29 -10.68 -14.19
C GLN A 115 1.36 -10.90 -13.13
N ASN A 116 1.67 -12.16 -12.80
CA ASN A 116 2.84 -12.46 -12.01
C ASN A 116 4.10 -12.15 -12.81
N ARG A 117 5.13 -11.68 -12.11
CA ARG A 117 6.48 -11.54 -12.65
C ARG A 117 7.24 -12.80 -12.28
N ILE A 118 7.25 -13.75 -13.21
CA ILE A 118 7.86 -15.06 -13.06
C ILE A 118 9.32 -15.04 -13.50
N THR A 119 10.11 -15.94 -12.91
CA THR A 119 11.57 -16.05 -13.08
C THR A 119 12.35 -14.82 -12.58
N GLY A 120 13.66 -14.98 -12.38
CA GLY A 120 14.55 -13.85 -12.06
C GLY A 120 14.61 -12.77 -13.16
N ALA A 121 14.17 -13.07 -14.38
CA ALA A 121 14.09 -12.09 -15.48
C ALA A 121 12.80 -11.24 -15.44
N GLY A 122 11.84 -11.57 -14.57
CA GLY A 122 10.60 -10.80 -14.41
C GLY A 122 9.66 -10.86 -15.61
N ILE A 123 9.65 -11.99 -16.31
CA ILE A 123 8.74 -12.26 -17.43
C ILE A 123 7.31 -12.26 -16.88
N GLU A 124 6.39 -11.57 -17.55
CA GLU A 124 4.99 -11.61 -17.16
C GLU A 124 4.35 -12.95 -17.51
N GLY A 125 3.63 -13.53 -16.55
CA GLY A 125 2.93 -14.79 -16.70
C GLY A 125 1.80 -14.90 -15.68
N TRP A 126 0.94 -15.90 -15.85
CA TRP A 126 -0.21 -16.17 -14.98
C TRP A 126 -1.07 -14.92 -14.70
N VAL A 127 -2.00 -14.66 -15.61
CA VAL A 127 -3.00 -13.60 -15.50
C VAL A 127 -4.01 -13.93 -14.39
N ALA A 128 -4.35 -12.92 -13.58
CA ALA A 128 -5.43 -13.00 -12.60
C ALA A 128 -6.36 -11.79 -12.74
N ASP A 129 -7.67 -12.00 -12.59
CA ASP A 129 -8.63 -10.93 -12.39
C ASP A 129 -8.50 -10.38 -10.97
N VAL A 130 -8.57 -9.06 -10.81
CA VAL A 130 -8.47 -8.36 -9.52
C VAL A 130 -9.78 -7.65 -9.25
N TYR A 131 -10.43 -7.98 -8.14
CA TYR A 131 -11.68 -7.35 -7.73
C TYR A 131 -11.84 -7.34 -6.22
N LEU A 132 -12.66 -6.43 -5.70
CA LEU A 132 -13.02 -6.42 -4.28
C LEU A 132 -13.99 -7.56 -4.01
N GLY A 133 -13.69 -8.40 -3.03
CA GLY A 133 -14.53 -9.52 -2.63
C GLY A 133 -14.42 -9.79 -1.15
N THR A 134 -14.86 -10.99 -0.77
CA THR A 134 -14.93 -11.45 0.63
C THR A 134 -13.75 -12.37 0.93
N SER A 135 -13.01 -12.05 2.00
CA SER A 135 -11.91 -12.87 2.50
C SER A 135 -12.40 -14.24 2.98
N LYS A 136 -11.63 -15.29 2.68
CA LYS A 136 -11.90 -16.66 3.14
C LYS A 136 -11.63 -16.86 4.62
N VAL A 137 -10.85 -15.97 5.24
CA VAL A 137 -10.45 -16.08 6.65
C VAL A 137 -11.54 -15.58 7.59
N ASP A 138 -12.11 -14.42 7.32
CA ASP A 138 -12.94 -13.65 8.26
C ASP A 138 -14.22 -13.06 7.65
N ASN A 139 -14.47 -13.30 6.36
CA ASN A 139 -15.56 -12.72 5.58
C ASN A 139 -15.55 -11.19 5.45
N GLU A 140 -14.45 -10.53 5.80
CA GLU A 140 -14.29 -9.09 5.64
C GLU A 140 -13.73 -8.74 4.24
N PRO A 141 -13.90 -7.50 3.75
CA PRO A 141 -13.44 -7.13 2.41
C PRO A 141 -11.94 -7.37 2.18
N ALA A 142 -11.60 -7.94 1.02
CA ALA A 142 -10.23 -8.13 0.56
C ALA A 142 -10.16 -8.01 -0.96
N TRP A 143 -8.98 -7.66 -1.50
CA TRP A 143 -8.76 -7.74 -2.94
C TRP A 143 -8.50 -9.19 -3.32
N ILE A 144 -9.41 -9.76 -4.11
CA ILE A 144 -9.32 -11.12 -4.61
C ILE A 144 -8.56 -11.11 -5.93
N LEU A 145 -7.60 -12.03 -6.06
CA LEU A 145 -6.81 -12.23 -7.28
C LEU A 145 -7.10 -13.63 -7.83
N ASN A 146 -7.95 -13.66 -8.84
CA ASN A 146 -8.56 -14.86 -9.39
C ASN A 146 -7.84 -15.31 -10.65
N TYR A 147 -7.03 -16.36 -10.54
CA TYR A 147 -6.31 -16.98 -11.66
C TYR A 147 -7.15 -17.88 -12.58
N ALA A 148 -8.49 -17.72 -12.61
CA ALA A 148 -9.33 -18.47 -13.58
C ALA A 148 -8.88 -18.30 -15.03
N PRO A 149 -8.40 -17.12 -15.47
CA PRO A 149 -7.89 -16.94 -16.82
C PRO A 149 -6.61 -17.75 -17.13
N SER A 150 -5.90 -18.22 -16.10
CA SER A 150 -4.66 -18.96 -16.26
C SER A 150 -4.88 -20.48 -16.18
N PRO A 151 -4.26 -21.28 -17.07
CA PRO A 151 -4.37 -22.74 -17.01
C PRO A 151 -3.65 -23.33 -15.79
N THR A 152 -2.66 -22.62 -15.26
CA THR A 152 -1.91 -22.97 -14.06
C THR A 152 -1.28 -21.71 -13.48
N PRO A 153 -1.05 -21.63 -12.16
CA PRO A 153 -1.60 -22.54 -11.15
C PRO A 153 -3.08 -22.21 -10.85
N PRO A 154 -3.91 -23.21 -10.48
CA PRO A 154 -5.29 -22.98 -10.06
C PRO A 154 -5.31 -22.37 -8.66
N LEU A 155 -4.99 -21.08 -8.55
CA LEU A 155 -4.92 -20.36 -7.27
C LEU A 155 -6.03 -19.34 -7.14
N LEU A 156 -6.37 -19.03 -5.91
CA LEU A 156 -7.09 -17.84 -5.53
C LEU A 156 -6.23 -17.14 -4.49
N ASP A 157 -5.73 -15.95 -4.80
CA ASP A 157 -5.07 -15.14 -3.79
C ASP A 157 -6.10 -14.16 -3.21
N GLU A 158 -5.88 -13.73 -1.97
CA GLU A 158 -6.54 -12.57 -1.37
C GLU A 158 -5.49 -11.70 -0.69
N ILE A 159 -5.61 -10.38 -0.79
CA ILE A 159 -4.68 -9.43 -0.19
C ILE A 159 -5.40 -8.30 0.54
N ARG A 160 -4.71 -7.76 1.54
CA ARG A 160 -5.08 -6.55 2.27
C ARG A 160 -3.88 -5.63 2.44
N GLU A 161 -4.12 -4.32 2.48
CA GLU A 161 -3.08 -3.33 2.70
C GLU A 161 -2.78 -3.24 4.20
N VAL A 162 -1.60 -3.71 4.59
CA VAL A 162 -1.19 -3.76 6.01
C VAL A 162 -0.41 -2.51 6.43
N SER A 163 0.26 -1.86 5.47
CA SER A 163 0.93 -0.58 5.62
C SER A 163 0.84 0.15 4.27
N PRO A 164 0.85 1.49 4.20
CA PRO A 164 0.78 2.23 2.94
C PRO A 164 1.69 1.66 1.84
N GLY A 165 1.07 1.08 0.81
CA GLY A 165 1.75 0.45 -0.31
C GLY A 165 2.39 -0.92 -0.05
N VAL A 166 2.03 -1.59 1.05
CA VAL A 166 2.43 -2.97 1.36
C VAL A 166 1.18 -3.80 1.53
N TRP A 167 1.02 -4.80 0.67
CA TRP A 167 -0.09 -5.73 0.73
C TRP A 167 0.38 -7.10 1.20
N PHE A 168 -0.24 -7.60 2.26
CA PHE A 168 -0.04 -8.96 2.73
C PHE A 168 -1.15 -9.85 2.18
N GLY A 169 -0.78 -11.06 1.78
CA GLY A 169 -1.61 -11.94 0.99
C GLY A 169 -1.58 -13.39 1.40
N LEU A 170 -2.71 -14.06 1.19
CA LEU A 170 -2.90 -15.48 1.38
C LEU A 170 -3.22 -16.10 0.03
N SER A 171 -2.52 -17.18 -0.32
CA SER A 171 -2.72 -17.91 -1.56
C SER A 171 -3.36 -19.26 -1.27
N TRP A 172 -4.47 -19.54 -1.92
CA TRP A 172 -5.28 -20.73 -1.70
C TRP A 172 -5.26 -21.60 -2.94
N TRP A 173 -5.15 -22.91 -2.77
CA TRP A 173 -5.46 -23.84 -3.86
C TRP A 173 -6.94 -23.71 -4.21
N ARG A 174 -7.24 -23.56 -5.50
CA ARG A 174 -8.62 -23.59 -5.98
C ARG A 174 -9.03 -25.02 -6.24
N ASP A 175 -9.84 -25.53 -5.34
CA ASP A 175 -10.45 -26.85 -5.45
C ASP A 175 -11.92 -26.74 -5.01
N PRO A 176 -12.87 -27.39 -5.72
CA PRO A 176 -14.29 -27.29 -5.44
C PRO A 176 -14.73 -27.86 -4.08
N ALA A 177 -13.94 -28.75 -3.48
CA ALA A 177 -14.26 -29.44 -2.24
C ALA A 177 -13.51 -28.82 -1.05
N ILE A 178 -12.19 -28.67 -1.16
CA ILE A 178 -11.35 -28.16 -0.07
C ILE A 178 -10.31 -27.22 -0.66
N SER A 179 -10.30 -25.97 -0.24
CA SER A 179 -9.36 -24.95 -0.72
C SER A 179 -8.33 -24.66 0.37
N PRO A 180 -7.30 -25.51 0.56
CA PRO A 180 -6.30 -25.33 1.59
C PRO A 180 -5.41 -24.13 1.29
N LEU A 181 -4.92 -23.48 2.35
CA LEU A 181 -3.91 -22.44 2.25
C LEU A 181 -2.63 -23.06 1.69
N LEU A 182 -2.14 -22.50 0.59
CA LEU A 182 -0.85 -22.86 -0.01
C LEU A 182 0.26 -22.10 0.72
N LEU A 183 0.23 -20.77 0.67
CA LEU A 183 1.29 -19.91 1.18
C LEU A 183 0.74 -18.54 1.60
N ALA A 184 1.54 -17.79 2.34
CA ALA A 184 1.36 -16.34 2.49
C ALA A 184 2.51 -15.59 1.83
N PHE A 185 2.23 -14.36 1.40
CA PHE A 185 3.17 -13.54 0.66
C PHE A 185 2.96 -12.06 0.96
N VAL A 186 3.93 -11.25 0.62
CA VAL A 186 3.86 -9.79 0.65
C VAL A 186 4.21 -9.24 -0.73
N VAL A 187 3.48 -8.22 -1.19
CA VAL A 187 3.83 -7.43 -2.38
C VAL A 187 3.86 -5.96 -2.05
N SER A 188 4.75 -5.23 -2.73
CA SER A 188 4.94 -3.80 -2.54
C SER A 188 5.44 -3.13 -3.80
#